data_AF-W2I3E9-F1
#
_entry.id   AF-W2I3E9-F1
#
_cell.length_a   1.000
_cell.length_b   1.000
_cell.length_c   1.000
_cell.angle_alpha   90.00
_cell.angle_beta   90.00
_cell.angle_gamma   90.00
#
_symmetry.space_group_name_H-M   'P 1'
#
loop_
_entity.id
_entity.type
_entity.pdbx_description
1 polymer ?
#
loop_
_entity_poly.entity_id
_entity_poly.type
_entity_poly.pdbx_seq_one_letter_code
_entity_poly.pdbx_strand_id
1 'polypeptide(L)' 'MNDLNLLWSCIMNDLNPQWSPPEKFEFEVDEWENQFLITQVYDYNRLSKDDLIGCGGYSTRATSNAILL' A
#
# COMPACT_ATOMS: atom_id res chain seq x y z
N MET A 1 4.38 2.57 20.51
CA MET A 1 4.06 3.12 19.18
C MET A 1 2.64 2.68 18.93
N ASN A 2 1.68 3.61 19.12
CA ASN A 2 0.27 3.28 19.20
C ASN A 2 -0.30 3.17 17.79
N ASP A 3 -0.52 1.94 17.33
CA ASP A 3 -1.15 1.59 16.06
C ASP A 3 -2.63 1.97 16.07
N LEU A 4 -2.91 3.25 15.87
CA LEU A 4 -4.25 3.75 15.60
C LEU A 4 -4.19 4.58 14.31
N ASN A 5 -4.82 4.04 13.25
CA ASN A 5 -5.24 4.72 12.00
C ASN A 5 -4.45 4.51 10.71
N LEU A 6 -3.94 3.31 10.42
CA LEU A 6 -3.69 2.88 9.02
C LEU A 6 -4.46 1.57 8.75
N LEU A 7 -5.79 1.64 8.85
CA LEU A 7 -6.66 0.51 8.52
C LEU A 7 -6.94 0.55 7.02
N TRP A 8 -6.17 -0.21 6.25
CA TRP A 8 -6.49 -0.53 4.86
C TRP A 8 -7.90 -1.11 4.78
N SER A 9 -8.74 -0.65 3.84
CA SER A 9 -10.05 -1.28 3.65
C SER A 9 -9.93 -2.57 2.82
N CYS A 10 -10.57 -3.65 3.29
CA CYS A 10 -10.68 -4.90 2.54
C CYS A 10 -11.95 -4.86 1.68
N ILE A 11 -11.81 -5.08 0.37
CA ILE A 11 -12.93 -5.21 -0.56
C ILE A 11 -13.21 -6.69 -0.76
N MET A 12 -14.36 -7.14 -0.26
CA MET A 12 -14.71 -8.56 -0.22
C MET A 12 -15.29 -9.05 -1.56
N ASN A 13 -14.94 -10.28 -1.93
CA ASN A 13 -15.53 -11.03 -3.05
C ASN A 13 -15.39 -10.35 -4.43
N ASP A 14 -14.25 -9.68 -4.68
CA ASP A 14 -13.91 -9.10 -5.98
C ASP A 14 -12.48 -9.49 -6.38
N LEU A 15 -12.29 -9.96 -7.61
CA LEU A 15 -10.96 -10.31 -8.15
C LEU A 15 -10.24 -9.11 -8.77
N ASN A 16 -10.92 -7.97 -8.91
CA ASN A 16 -10.35 -6.72 -9.38
C ASN A 16 -10.79 -5.53 -8.50
N PRO A 17 -10.50 -5.58 -7.19
CA PRO A 17 -10.99 -4.58 -6.23
C PRO A 17 -10.53 -3.18 -6.61
N GLN A 18 -11.44 -2.20 -6.50
CA GLN A 18 -11.17 -0.79 -6.76
C GLN A 18 -11.52 0.05 -5.54
N TRP A 19 -10.54 0.72 -4.94
CA TRP A 19 -10.78 1.71 -3.89
C TRP A 19 -11.30 3.00 -4.53
N SER A 20 -12.58 3.30 -4.31
CA SER A 20 -13.25 4.49 -4.81
C SER A 20 -14.01 5.21 -3.69
N PRO A 21 -13.55 6.40 -3.25
CA PRO A 21 -12.39 7.13 -3.75
C PRO A 21 -11.06 6.42 -3.43
N PRO A 22 -9.96 6.75 -4.14
CA PRO A 22 -8.63 6.20 -3.81
C PRO A 22 -8.24 6.50 -2.37
N GLU A 23 -7.69 5.49 -1.67
CA GLU A 23 -7.10 5.68 -0.36
C GLU A 23 -5.84 6.54 -0.44
N LYS A 24 -5.60 7.35 0.59
CA LYS A 24 -4.46 8.25 0.67
C LYS A 24 -3.68 7.98 1.94
N PHE A 25 -2.37 7.92 1.79
CA PHE A 25 -1.43 7.66 2.88
C PHE A 25 -0.37 8.74 2.88
N GLU A 26 -0.10 9.29 4.07
CA GLU A 26 0.90 10.32 4.28
C GLU A 26 1.84 9.83 5.37
N PHE A 27 3.13 9.91 5.10
CA PHE A 27 4.17 9.52 6.04
C PHE A 27 5.40 10.41 5.80
N GLU A 28 6.06 10.79 6.88
CA GLU A 28 7.30 11.56 6.83
C GLU A 28 8.48 10.60 6.61
N VAL A 29 9.44 11.00 5.77
CA VAL A 29 10.63 10.22 5.45
C VAL A 29 11.83 11.16 5.38
N ASP A 30 12.89 10.86 6.12
CA ASP A 30 14.07 11.72 6.20
C ASP A 30 14.88 11.74 4.88
N GLU A 31 15.31 10.56 4.40
CA GLU A 31 16.12 10.41 3.18
C GLU A 31 15.31 9.76 2.06
N TRP A 32 14.27 10.44 1.60
CA TRP A 32 13.34 9.86 0.63
C TRP A 32 14.04 9.39 -0.65
N GLU A 33 15.17 9.94 -1.10
CA GLU A 33 15.83 9.52 -2.35
C GLU A 33 16.41 8.10 -2.32
N ASN A 34 16.60 7.50 -1.14
CA ASN A 34 17.20 6.18 -0.98
C ASN A 34 16.20 5.12 -0.48
N GLN A 35 14.91 5.46 -0.48
CA GLN A 35 13.85 4.59 0.03
C GLN A 35 13.14 3.83 -1.09
N PHE A 36 12.35 2.84 -0.67
CA PHE A 36 11.45 2.10 -1.54
C PHE A 36 10.08 2.08 -0.90
N LEU A 37 9.05 2.41 -1.67
CA LEU A 37 7.67 2.13 -1.30
C LEU A 37 7.38 0.68 -1.69
N ILE A 38 7.07 -0.15 -0.71
CA ILE A 38 6.66 -1.54 -0.92
C ILE A 38 5.15 -1.63 -0.71
N THR A 39 4.45 -2.19 -1.70
CA THR A 39 3.03 -2.51 -1.59
C THR A 39 2.85 -4.02 -1.60
N GLN A 40 1.96 -4.52 -0.75
CA GLN A 40 1.62 -5.94 -0.67
C GLN A 40 0.10 -6.05 -0.68
N VAL A 41 -0.42 -6.98 -1.48
CA VAL A 41 -1.84 -7.28 -1.58
C VAL A 41 -2.07 -8.64 -0.96
N TYR A 42 -2.99 -8.70 -0.02
CA TYR A 42 -3.34 -9.91 0.70
C TYR A 42 -4.78 -10.31 0.42
N ASP A 43 -5.03 -11.63 0.31
CA ASP A 43 -6.37 -12.20 0.34
C ASP A 43 -6.78 -12.45 1.79
N TYR A 44 -7.88 -11.82 2.20
CA TYR A 44 -8.32 -11.83 3.58
C TYR A 44 -8.96 -13.17 3.95
N ASN A 45 -8.47 -13.78 5.03
CA ASN A 45 -9.02 -15.01 5.57
C ASN A 45 -9.48 -14.84 7.01
N ARG A 46 -10.74 -15.19 7.29
CA ARG A 46 -11.32 -15.03 8.63
C ARG A 46 -10.76 -16.01 9.67
N LEU A 47 -10.32 -17.19 9.25
CA LEU A 47 -9.99 -18.31 10.15
C LEU A 47 -8.49 -18.63 10.20
N SER A 48 -7.73 -18.16 9.21
CA SER A 48 -6.28 -18.33 9.14
C SER A 48 -5.59 -16.99 8.95
N LYS A 49 -4.28 -17.01 8.75
CA LYS A 49 -3.56 -15.84 8.26
C LYS A 49 -4.01 -15.52 6.84
N ASP A 50 -3.94 -14.24 6.50
CA ASP A 50 -4.16 -13.75 5.14
C ASP A 50 -3.04 -14.23 4.22
N ASP A 51 -3.39 -14.54 2.97
CA ASP A 51 -2.45 -15.05 1.97
C ASP A 51 -1.90 -13.89 1.13
N LEU A 52 -0.58 -13.82 0.95
CA LEU A 52 0.03 -12.82 0.07
C LEU A 52 -0.26 -13.19 -1.39
N ILE A 53 -0.98 -12.35 -2.12
CA ILE A 53 -1.34 -12.58 -3.53
C ILE A 53 -0.54 -11.73 -4.52
N GLY A 54 0.16 -10.70 -4.04
CA GLY A 54 1.05 -9.91 -4.88
C GLY A 54 1.87 -8.89 -4.10
N CYS A 55 3.02 -8.51 -4.64
CA CYS A 55 3.86 -7.45 -4.10
C CYS A 55 4.44 -6.58 -5.22
N GLY A 56 4.56 -5.28 -4.95
CA GLY A 56 5.18 -4.30 -5.81
C GLY A 56 6.19 -3.45 -5.04
N GLY A 57 7.18 -2.91 -5.75
CA GLY A 57 8.18 -2.02 -5.18
C GLY A 57 8.42 -0.84 -6.10
N TYR A 58 8.43 0.36 -5.53
CA TYR A 58 8.68 1.60 -6.23
C TYR A 58 9.88 2.29 -5.59
N SER A 59 10.91 2.62 -6.39
CA SER A 59 11.96 3.52 -5.92
C SER A 59 11.38 4.92 -5.84
N THR A 60 11.41 5.50 -4.65
CA THR A 60 10.95 6.87 -4.39
C THR A 60 11.72 7.88 -5.24
N ARG A 61 13.02 7.64 -5.50
CA ARG A 61 13.84 8.43 -6.43
C ARG A 61 13.31 8.45 -7.87
N ALA A 62 12.83 7.31 -8.35
CA ALA A 62 12.28 7.20 -9.69
C ALA A 62 10.87 7.82 -9.78
N THR A 63 10.07 7.71 -8.71
CA THR A 63 8.71 8.26 -8.68
C THR A 63 8.68 9.78 -8.56
N SER A 64 9.69 10.43 -7.96
CA SER A 64 9.75 11.90 -7.95
C SER A 64 9.95 12.52 -9.34
N ASN A 65 10.47 11.75 -10.30
CA ASN A 65 10.51 12.17 -11.71
C ASN A 65 9.20 11.88 -12.47
N ALA A 66 8.29 11.10 -11.88
CA ALA A 66 7.00 10.72 -12.48
C ALA A 66 5.79 11.41 -11.81
N ILE A 67 5.96 11.99 -10.62
CA ILE A 67 4.92 12.69 -9.85
C ILE A 67 5.01 14.22 -10.04
N LEU A 68 6.00 14.71 -10.80
CA LEU A 68 6.08 16.09 -11.32
C LEU A 68 5.61 16.16 -12.79
N LEU A 69 4.36 15.74 -13.08
CA LEU A 69 3.63 16.05 -14.33
C LEU A 69 2.13 16.17 -14.05
#